data_AF-A0A3C1F304-F1
#
_entry.id   AF-A0A3C1F304-F1
#
_cell.length_a   1.000
_cell.length_b   1.000
_cell.length_c   1.000
_cell.angle_alpha   90.00
_cell.angle_beta   90.00
_cell.angle_gamma   90.00
#
_symmetry.space_group_name_H-M   'P 1'
#
loop_
_entity.id
_entity.type
_entity.pdbx_description
1 polymer ?
#
loop_
_entity_poly.entity_id
_entity_poly.type
_entity_poly.pdbx_seq_one_letter_code
_entity_poly.pdbx_strand_id
1 'polypeptide(L)'
;MLQALKSQLRTLAEDPRDPFAANIRKRVGTVEAVHYTKPLRSLILVMPELIAQIRAWMEQPALPPRLKRLHGFLLSYLYHPTDFLPEDSVGLFGYLDDAYLVGSVYTRTMQQLDHRTRRTLPNLADLSGQMATWLDLARRLLPIETQQINHLLDEIVAGRSEAFRHLMSKA
;
A
#
# COMPACT_ATOMS: atom_id res chain seq x y z
N MET A 1 0.78 13.27 -11.57
CA MET A 1 0.93 12.65 -10.24
C MET A 1 1.48 11.22 -10.32
N LEU A 2 0.73 10.20 -10.77
CA LEU A 2 1.20 8.80 -10.73
C LEU A 2 2.50 8.52 -11.50
N GLN A 3 2.71 9.16 -12.67
CA GLN A 3 3.98 9.03 -13.40
C GLN A 3 5.16 9.63 -12.64
N ALA A 4 4.96 10.76 -11.95
CA ALA A 4 6.00 11.38 -11.14
C ALA A 4 6.36 10.50 -9.93
N LEU A 5 5.34 9.98 -9.22
CA LEU A 5 5.54 9.01 -8.13
C LEU A 5 6.30 7.77 -8.62
N LYS A 6 5.89 7.18 -9.74
CA LYS A 6 6.56 6.02 -10.33
C LYS A 6 8.03 6.29 -10.67
N SER A 7 8.32 7.44 -11.27
CA SER A 7 9.71 7.84 -11.55
C SER A 7 10.51 8.03 -10.28
N GLN A 8 9.96 8.70 -9.27
CA GLN A 8 10.62 8.92 -7.98
C GLN A 8 10.95 7.60 -7.27
N LEU A 9 9.99 6.68 -7.18
CA LEU A 9 10.22 5.39 -6.54
C LEU A 9 11.28 4.55 -7.27
N ARG A 10 11.32 4.62 -8.60
CA ARG A 10 12.38 3.98 -9.40
C ARG A 10 13.75 4.57 -9.10
N THR A 11 13.86 5.90 -9.12
CA THR A 11 15.12 6.59 -8.78
C THR A 11 15.63 6.19 -7.40
N LEU A 12 14.75 6.15 -6.39
CA LEU A 12 15.11 5.73 -5.03
C LEU A 12 15.51 4.25 -4.97
N ALA A 13 14.81 3.37 -5.68
CA ALA A 13 15.13 1.95 -5.71
C ALA A 13 16.43 1.60 -6.42
N GLU A 14 16.89 2.47 -7.33
CA GLU A 14 18.13 2.34 -8.08
C GLU A 14 19.31 3.07 -7.42
N ASP A 15 19.08 4.00 -6.47
CA ASP A 15 20.17 4.70 -5.77
C ASP A 15 20.92 3.71 -4.85
N PRO A 16 22.22 3.44 -5.12
CA PRO A 16 23.02 2.53 -4.29
C PRO A 16 23.25 3.06 -2.86
N ARG A 17 23.00 4.35 -2.63
CA ARG A 17 23.12 4.99 -1.31
C ARG A 17 21.81 4.99 -0.53
N ASP A 18 20.70 4.55 -1.14
CA ASP A 18 19.43 4.49 -0.44
C ASP A 18 19.50 3.51 0.75
N PRO A 19 19.04 3.91 1.96
CA PRO A 19 19.20 3.13 3.17
C PRO A 19 18.20 1.97 3.30
N PHE A 20 17.38 1.67 2.30
CA PHE A 20 16.32 0.67 2.35
C PHE A 20 16.77 -0.69 2.92
N ALA A 21 17.83 -1.27 2.35
CA ALA A 21 18.34 -2.56 2.83
C ALA A 21 18.91 -2.45 4.25
N ALA A 22 19.52 -1.33 4.61
CA ALA A 22 20.03 -1.10 5.96
C ALA A 22 18.88 -1.02 6.98
N ASN A 23 17.79 -0.33 6.65
CA ASN A 23 16.60 -0.23 7.52
C ASN A 23 15.92 -1.59 7.73
N ILE A 24 15.84 -2.43 6.70
CA ILE A 24 15.36 -3.81 6.85
C ILE A 24 16.28 -4.60 7.78
N ARG A 25 17.60 -4.56 7.55
CA ARG A 25 18.57 -5.29 8.40
C ARG A 25 18.52 -4.86 9.86
N LYS A 26 18.31 -3.57 10.14
CA LYS A 26 18.16 -3.07 11.52
C LYS A 26 16.97 -3.72 12.25
N ARG A 27 15.91 -4.09 11.53
CA ARG A 27 14.69 -4.65 12.12
C ARG A 27 14.72 -6.16 12.25
N VAL A 28 15.28 -6.90 11.28
CA VAL A 28 15.23 -8.38 11.27
C VAL A 28 16.60 -9.07 11.34
N GLY A 29 17.69 -8.30 11.33
CA GLY A 29 19.05 -8.82 11.23
C GLY A 29 19.50 -9.10 9.79
N THR A 30 20.81 -9.22 9.60
CA THR A 30 21.43 -9.32 8.27
C THR A 30 21.04 -10.57 7.49
N VAL A 31 20.93 -11.70 8.16
CA VAL A 31 20.63 -13.01 7.54
C VAL A 31 19.19 -13.02 7.02
N GLU A 32 18.24 -12.69 7.88
CA GLU A 32 16.81 -12.68 7.53
C GLU A 32 16.47 -11.61 6.48
N ALA A 33 17.15 -10.46 6.50
CA ALA A 33 16.86 -9.33 5.61
C ALA A 33 16.88 -9.68 4.11
N VAL A 34 17.60 -10.73 3.71
CA VAL A 34 17.62 -11.22 2.33
C VAL A 34 16.22 -11.63 1.86
N HIS A 35 15.40 -12.19 2.74
CA HIS A 35 14.03 -12.62 2.44
C HIS A 35 13.04 -11.46 2.34
N TYR A 36 13.36 -10.30 2.93
CA TYR A 36 12.48 -9.12 2.95
C TYR A 36 12.81 -8.12 1.84
N THR A 37 14.10 -7.93 1.53
CA THR A 37 14.56 -6.79 0.72
C THR A 37 13.94 -6.76 -0.67
N LYS A 38 14.03 -7.84 -1.44
CA LYS A 38 13.50 -7.85 -2.81
C LYS A 38 11.95 -7.79 -2.81
N PRO A 39 11.22 -8.61 -2.04
CA PRO A 39 9.75 -8.56 -2.01
C PRO A 39 9.18 -7.20 -1.59
N LEU A 40 9.72 -6.58 -0.54
CA LEU A 40 9.19 -5.32 -0.04
C LEU A 40 9.53 -4.14 -0.96
N ARG A 41 10.69 -4.17 -1.62
CA ARG A 41 10.99 -3.22 -2.70
C ARG A 41 9.98 -3.36 -3.83
N SER A 42 9.65 -4.58 -4.23
CA SER A 42 8.65 -4.84 -5.27
C SER A 42 7.25 -4.33 -4.87
N LEU A 43 6.87 -4.49 -3.60
CA LEU A 43 5.62 -3.95 -3.06
C LEU A 43 5.55 -2.42 -3.20
N ILE A 44 6.63 -1.71 -2.87
CA ILE A 44 6.70 -0.25 -3.02
C ILE A 44 6.63 0.13 -4.49
N LEU A 45 7.40 -0.53 -5.35
CA LEU A 45 7.50 -0.19 -6.77
C LEU A 45 6.21 -0.45 -7.56
N VAL A 46 5.36 -1.38 -7.12
CA VAL A 46 4.06 -1.66 -7.78
C VAL A 46 2.95 -0.71 -7.32
N MET A 47 3.16 0.02 -6.23
CA MET A 47 2.15 0.90 -5.64
C MET A 47 1.47 1.84 -6.65
N PRO A 48 2.19 2.52 -7.58
CA PRO A 48 1.55 3.38 -8.58
C PRO A 48 0.57 2.65 -9.50
N GLU A 49 0.90 1.43 -9.92
CA GLU A 49 0.03 0.58 -10.74
C GLU A 49 -1.21 0.12 -9.95
N LEU A 50 -1.06 -0.21 -8.67
CA LEU A 50 -2.19 -0.55 -7.80
C LEU A 50 -3.14 0.64 -7.64
N ILE A 51 -2.61 1.85 -7.44
CA ILE A 51 -3.43 3.08 -7.37
C ILE A 51 -4.17 3.30 -8.70
N ALA A 52 -3.49 3.11 -9.83
CA ALA A 52 -4.13 3.22 -11.15
C ALA A 52 -5.28 2.22 -11.32
N GLN A 53 -5.09 0.97 -10.87
CA GLN A 53 -6.15 -0.04 -10.89
C GLN A 53 -7.33 0.33 -10.00
N ILE A 54 -7.06 0.81 -8.78
CA ILE A 54 -8.11 1.21 -7.84
C ILE A 54 -8.94 2.36 -8.43
N ARG A 55 -8.30 3.35 -9.06
CA ARG A 55 -8.99 4.42 -9.79
C ARG A 55 -9.85 3.87 -10.93
N ALA A 56 -9.34 2.92 -11.70
CA ALA A 56 -10.11 2.29 -12.78
C ALA A 56 -11.34 1.52 -12.26
N TRP A 57 -11.28 0.93 -11.07
CA TRP A 57 -12.46 0.31 -10.45
C TRP A 57 -13.50 1.31 -9.98
N MET A 58 -13.10 2.52 -9.55
CA MET A 58 -14.06 3.56 -9.13
C MET A 58 -14.94 4.06 -10.27
N GLU A 59 -14.44 4.01 -11.51
CA GLU A 59 -15.21 4.38 -12.71
C GLU A 59 -16.27 3.33 -13.07
N GLN A 60 -16.26 2.16 -12.42
CA GLN A 60 -17.24 1.11 -12.67
C GLN A 60 -18.55 1.38 -11.91
N PRO A 61 -19.72 1.45 -12.58
CA PRO A 61 -20.99 1.78 -11.94
C PRO A 61 -21.37 0.81 -10.81
N ALA A 62 -21.03 -0.48 -10.98
CA ALA A 62 -21.42 -1.59 -10.12
C ALA A 62 -20.51 -1.83 -8.90
N LEU A 63 -19.56 -0.92 -8.59
CA LEU A 63 -18.69 -1.11 -7.42
C LEU A 63 -19.53 -1.04 -6.12
N PRO A 64 -19.48 -2.08 -5.24
CA PRO A 64 -20.20 -2.08 -3.98
C PRO A 64 -19.93 -0.83 -3.11
N PRO A 65 -20.93 -0.28 -2.41
CA PRO A 65 -20.77 0.94 -1.61
C PRO A 65 -19.60 0.88 -0.60
N ARG A 66 -19.38 -0.28 0.03
CA ARG A 66 -18.27 -0.48 0.96
C ARG A 66 -16.90 -0.32 0.29
N LEU A 67 -16.74 -0.79 -0.95
CA LEU A 67 -15.52 -0.65 -1.72
C LEU A 67 -15.35 0.78 -2.25
N LYS A 68 -16.45 1.43 -2.66
CA LYS A 68 -16.44 2.87 -3.01
C LYS A 68 -15.92 3.72 -1.84
N ARG A 69 -16.36 3.46 -0.60
CA ARG A 69 -15.82 4.14 0.60
C ARG A 69 -14.34 3.88 0.81
N LEU A 70 -13.91 2.62 0.71
CA LEU A 70 -12.51 2.22 0.87
C LEU A 70 -11.60 2.90 -0.17
N HIS A 71 -12.03 2.95 -1.42
CA HIS A 71 -11.27 3.61 -2.50
C HIS A 71 -11.26 5.12 -2.33
N GLY A 72 -12.40 5.72 -2.00
CA GLY A 72 -12.49 7.15 -1.71
C GLY A 72 -11.55 7.55 -0.56
N PHE A 73 -11.53 6.77 0.52
CA PHE A 73 -10.60 6.94 1.62
C PHE A 73 -9.14 6.91 1.15
N LEU A 74 -8.73 5.88 0.39
CA LEU A 74 -7.36 5.77 -0.10
C LEU A 74 -6.98 6.97 -0.97
N LEU A 75 -7.86 7.39 -1.88
CA LEU A 75 -7.58 8.55 -2.73
C LEU A 75 -7.44 9.82 -1.90
N SER A 76 -8.32 10.05 -0.91
CA SER A 76 -8.19 11.18 0.01
C SER A 76 -6.88 11.15 0.79
N TYR A 77 -6.48 9.99 1.30
CA TYR A 77 -5.19 9.78 1.97
C TYR A 77 -4.01 10.13 1.05
N LEU A 78 -4.04 9.75 -0.23
CA LEU A 78 -2.96 10.08 -1.18
C LEU A 78 -2.80 11.58 -1.46
N TYR A 79 -3.82 12.40 -1.18
CA TYR A 79 -3.71 13.86 -1.24
C TYR A 79 -3.18 14.48 0.06
N HIS A 80 -3.42 13.82 1.19
CA HIS A 80 -3.02 14.26 2.53
C HIS A 80 -2.46 13.05 3.31
N PRO A 81 -1.25 12.59 2.96
CA PRO A 81 -0.68 11.39 3.56
C PRO A 81 -0.46 11.61 5.06
N THR A 82 -0.76 10.59 5.84
CA THR A 82 -0.45 10.55 7.28
C THR A 82 0.63 9.51 7.46
N ASP A 83 1.81 9.92 7.93
CA ASP A 83 2.91 8.98 8.12
C ASP A 83 2.57 7.99 9.26
N PHE A 84 2.55 6.69 8.96
CA PHE A 84 2.47 5.64 10.00
C PHE A 84 3.86 5.25 10.48
N LEU A 85 4.87 5.42 9.62
CA LEU A 85 6.27 5.33 9.98
C LEU A 85 6.74 6.61 10.70
N PRO A 86 7.72 6.51 11.62
CA PRO A 86 8.34 7.70 12.23
C PRO A 86 8.99 8.61 11.17
N GLU A 87 8.99 9.93 11.40
CA GLU A 87 9.55 10.96 10.49
C GLU A 87 11.00 10.69 10.04
N ASP A 88 11.78 9.94 10.82
CA ASP A 88 13.16 9.55 10.50
C ASP A 88 13.26 8.46 9.42
N SER A 89 12.14 7.94 8.92
CA SER A 89 12.07 6.88 7.91
C SER A 89 12.35 7.45 6.51
N VAL A 90 13.64 7.60 6.19
CA VAL A 90 14.10 8.21 4.94
C VAL A 90 14.23 7.22 3.76
N GLY A 91 14.23 7.77 2.55
CA GLY A 91 14.47 7.03 1.31
C GLY A 91 13.31 6.12 0.93
N LEU A 92 13.58 5.06 0.19
CA LEU A 92 12.55 4.13 -0.27
C LEU A 92 11.78 3.48 0.89
N PHE A 93 12.42 3.31 2.05
CA PHE A 93 11.81 2.65 3.21
C PHE A 93 10.60 3.42 3.76
N GLY A 94 10.62 4.76 3.67
CA GLY A 94 9.51 5.62 4.11
C GLY A 94 8.21 5.40 3.34
N TYR A 95 8.22 4.72 2.21
CA TYR A 95 7.02 4.40 1.42
C TYR A 95 6.41 3.03 1.76
N LEU A 96 6.97 2.29 2.72
CA LEU A 96 6.57 0.90 2.93
C LEU A 96 5.17 0.76 3.57
N ASP A 97 4.81 1.66 4.47
CA ASP A 97 3.48 1.76 5.07
C ASP A 97 2.42 2.17 4.03
N ASP A 98 2.72 3.17 3.20
CA ASP A 98 1.88 3.58 2.07
C ASP A 98 1.64 2.41 1.09
N ALA A 99 2.71 1.70 0.73
CA ALA A 99 2.64 0.56 -0.16
C ALA A 99 1.83 -0.58 0.45
N TYR A 100 1.94 -0.79 1.77
CA TYR A 100 1.12 -1.74 2.50
C TYR A 100 -0.36 -1.34 2.52
N LEU A 101 -0.68 -0.06 2.76
CA LEU A 101 -2.03 0.48 2.73
C LEU A 101 -2.68 0.24 1.35
N VAL A 102 -1.99 0.67 0.29
CA VAL A 102 -2.47 0.52 -1.10
C VAL A 102 -2.64 -0.95 -1.46
N GLY A 103 -1.64 -1.79 -1.14
CA GLY A 103 -1.69 -3.24 -1.38
C GLY A 103 -2.84 -3.93 -0.63
N SER A 104 -3.13 -3.49 0.59
CA SER A 104 -4.24 -4.01 1.40
C SER A 104 -5.59 -3.62 0.81
N VAL A 105 -5.78 -2.37 0.38
CA VAL A 105 -6.99 -1.92 -0.31
C VAL A 105 -7.20 -2.69 -1.61
N TYR A 106 -6.15 -2.86 -2.41
CA TYR A 106 -6.19 -3.64 -3.64
C TYR A 106 -6.64 -5.09 -3.36
N THR A 107 -6.00 -5.76 -2.39
CA THR A 107 -6.28 -7.17 -2.06
C THR A 107 -7.71 -7.37 -1.56
N ARG A 108 -8.19 -6.49 -0.67
CA ARG A 108 -9.59 -6.51 -0.17
C ARG A 108 -10.60 -6.30 -1.31
N THR A 109 -10.26 -5.42 -2.26
CA THR A 109 -11.11 -5.17 -3.42
C THR A 109 -11.18 -6.40 -4.31
N MET A 110 -10.03 -7.01 -4.63
CA MET A 110 -9.94 -8.22 -5.44
C MET A 110 -10.77 -9.38 -4.86
N GLN A 111 -10.75 -9.56 -3.55
CA GLN A 111 -11.50 -10.60 -2.84
C GLN A 111 -13.02 -10.40 -2.91
N GLN A 112 -13.48 -9.16 -3.09
CA GLN A 112 -14.90 -8.79 -3.05
C GLN A 112 -15.51 -8.47 -4.42
N LEU A 113 -14.69 -8.30 -5.46
CA LEU A 113 -15.15 -8.12 -6.82
C LEU A 113 -15.48 -9.46 -7.48
N ASP A 114 -16.65 -9.50 -8.11
CA ASP A 114 -17.05 -10.59 -8.99
C ASP A 114 -16.13 -10.67 -10.21
N HIS A 115 -16.03 -11.86 -10.81
CA HIS A 115 -15.21 -12.11 -12.00
C HIS A 115 -15.48 -11.15 -13.17
N ARG A 116 -16.71 -10.61 -13.27
CA ARG A 116 -17.11 -9.67 -14.34
C ARG A 116 -16.55 -8.25 -14.15
N THR A 117 -16.38 -7.80 -12.91
CA THR A 117 -15.85 -6.47 -12.53
C THR A 117 -14.35 -6.51 -12.22
N ARG A 118 -13.79 -7.69 -11.99
CA ARG A 118 -12.35 -7.98 -11.75
C ARG A 118 -11.42 -7.73 -12.95
N ARG A 119 -11.82 -6.91 -13.93
CA ARG A 119 -10.90 -6.52 -15.02
C ARG A 119 -9.67 -5.85 -14.41
N THR A 120 -8.57 -6.58 -14.47
CA THR A 120 -7.27 -6.19 -13.93
C THR A 120 -6.43 -5.67 -15.10
N LEU A 121 -5.68 -4.60 -14.87
CA LEU A 121 -4.72 -4.08 -15.85
C LEU A 121 -3.75 -5.21 -16.22
N PRO A 122 -3.39 -5.37 -17.50
CA PRO A 122 -2.57 -6.50 -17.96
C PRO A 122 -1.30 -6.71 -17.13
N ASN A 123 -0.66 -5.62 -16.71
CA ASN A 123 0.59 -5.65 -15.96
C ASN A 123 0.45 -6.15 -14.50
N LEU A 124 -0.77 -6.33 -14.00
CA LEU A 124 -1.07 -6.75 -12.62
C LEU A 124 -1.68 -8.17 -12.53
N ALA A 125 -1.97 -8.81 -13.66
CA ALA A 125 -2.66 -10.11 -13.69
C ALA A 125 -1.88 -11.20 -12.92
N ASP A 126 -0.55 -11.20 -13.02
CA ASP A 126 0.33 -12.18 -12.39
C ASP A 126 0.78 -11.83 -10.97
N LEU A 127 0.34 -10.68 -10.44
CA LEU A 127 0.82 -10.14 -9.16
C LEU A 127 -0.03 -10.55 -7.95
N SER A 128 -1.22 -11.09 -8.17
CA SER A 128 -2.14 -11.47 -7.08
C SER A 128 -1.52 -12.48 -6.09
N GLY A 129 -0.81 -13.49 -6.58
CA GLY A 129 -0.12 -14.48 -5.74
C GLY A 129 1.09 -13.91 -4.99
N GLN A 130 1.77 -12.92 -5.57
CA GLN A 130 2.93 -12.28 -4.96
C GLN A 130 2.51 -11.27 -3.88
N MET A 131 1.37 -10.59 -4.08
CA MET A 131 0.83 -9.60 -3.17
C MET A 131 0.60 -10.14 -1.76
N ALA A 132 0.00 -11.34 -1.64
CA ALA A 132 -0.25 -11.96 -0.34
C ALA A 132 1.05 -12.17 0.45
N THR A 133 2.09 -12.67 -0.21
CA THR A 133 3.42 -12.87 0.37
C THR A 133 4.06 -11.55 0.77
N TRP A 134 3.97 -10.52 -0.07
CA TRP A 134 4.56 -9.21 0.21
C TRP A 134 3.90 -8.52 1.41
N LEU A 135 2.57 -8.58 1.49
CA LEU A 135 1.82 -8.05 2.64
C LEU A 135 2.12 -8.84 3.92
N ASP A 136 2.35 -10.16 3.85
CA ASP A 136 2.76 -10.94 5.02
C ASP A 136 4.15 -10.55 5.53
N LEU A 137 5.11 -10.37 4.62
CA LEU A 137 6.45 -9.89 4.97
C LEU A 137 6.41 -8.49 5.58
N ALA A 138 5.58 -7.59 5.02
CA ALA A 138 5.40 -6.25 5.57
C ALA A 138 4.80 -6.29 6.98
N ARG A 139 3.80 -7.15 7.22
CA ARG A 139 3.21 -7.37 8.56
C ARG A 139 4.23 -7.86 9.58
N ARG A 140 5.13 -8.77 9.18
CA ARG A 140 6.20 -9.26 10.06
C ARG A 140 7.24 -8.18 10.35
N LEU A 141 7.55 -7.33 9.38
CA LEU A 141 8.57 -6.28 9.51
C LEU A 141 8.07 -5.06 10.29
N LEU A 142 6.81 -4.68 10.10
CA LEU A 142 6.16 -3.49 10.66
C LEU A 142 4.83 -3.87 11.37
N PRO A 143 4.86 -4.69 12.43
CA PRO A 143 3.65 -5.26 13.01
C PRO A 143 2.72 -4.19 13.61
N ILE A 144 3.27 -3.15 14.22
CA ILE A 144 2.49 -2.08 14.86
C ILE A 144 1.81 -1.22 13.79
N GLU A 145 2.59 -0.73 12.82
CA GLU A 145 2.13 0.15 11.76
C GLU A 145 1.10 -0.57 10.87
N THR A 146 1.36 -1.82 10.48
CA THR A 146 0.40 -2.60 9.68
C THR A 146 -0.87 -2.96 10.45
N GLN A 147 -0.80 -3.16 11.77
CA GLN A 147 -2.00 -3.36 12.60
C GLN A 147 -2.86 -2.10 12.65
N GLN A 148 -2.24 -0.91 12.82
CA GLN A 148 -2.95 0.37 12.78
C GLN A 148 -3.64 0.59 11.43
N ILE A 149 -2.93 0.33 10.33
CA ILE A 149 -3.49 0.41 8.98
C ILE A 149 -4.68 -0.55 8.83
N ASN A 150 -4.52 -1.82 9.22
CA ASN A 150 -5.60 -2.81 9.09
C ASN A 150 -6.84 -2.40 9.89
N HIS A 151 -6.65 -1.93 11.13
CA HIS A 151 -7.75 -1.45 11.96
C HIS A 151 -8.47 -0.27 11.30
N LEU A 152 -7.73 0.71 10.79
CA LEU A 152 -8.30 1.84 10.07
C LEU A 152 -9.13 1.39 8.86
N LEU A 153 -8.61 0.48 8.03
CA LEU A 153 -9.35 -0.03 6.88
C LEU A 153 -10.63 -0.78 7.30
N ASP A 154 -10.61 -1.49 8.43
CA ASP A 154 -11.79 -2.18 8.97
C ASP A 154 -12.86 -1.18 9.43
N GLU A 155 -12.47 -0.09 10.09
CA GLU A 155 -13.37 1.01 10.49
C GLU A 155 -14.05 1.67 9.27
N ILE A 156 -13.28 1.95 8.22
CA ILE A 156 -13.80 2.52 6.96
C ILE A 156 -14.80 1.56 6.30
N VAL A 157 -14.50 0.27 6.25
CA VAL A 157 -15.40 -0.74 5.68
C VAL A 157 -16.68 -0.85 6.50
N ALA A 158 -16.59 -0.80 7.83
CA ALA A 158 -17.74 -0.79 8.75
C ALA A 158 -18.60 0.48 8.62
N GLY A 159 -18.10 1.53 7.96
CA GLY A 159 -18.82 2.80 7.79
C GLY A 159 -18.71 3.72 9.00
N ARG A 160 -17.73 3.50 9.88
CA ARG A 160 -17.46 4.34 11.04
C ARG A 160 -16.63 5.54 10.60
N SER A 161 -17.34 6.57 10.12
CA SER A 161 -16.78 7.80 9.55
C SER A 161 -16.00 8.68 10.54
N GLU A 162 -15.99 8.35 11.84
CA GLU A 162 -15.20 9.05 12.86
C GLU A 162 -13.71 8.78 12.71
N ALA A 163 -13.31 7.54 12.40
CA ALA A 163 -11.91 7.20 12.15
C ALA A 163 -11.35 8.00 10.96
N PHE A 164 -12.15 8.18 9.91
CA PHE A 164 -11.80 9.01 8.76
C PHE A 164 -11.61 10.49 9.13
N ARG A 165 -12.60 11.07 9.84
CA ARG A 165 -12.55 12.48 10.22
C ARG A 165 -11.39 12.79 11.16
N HIS A 166 -11.12 11.89 12.12
CA HIS A 166 -10.02 12.06 13.06
C HIS A 166 -8.66 12.04 12.36
N LEU A 167 -8.46 11.15 11.38
CA LEU A 167 -7.23 11.09 10.60
C LEU A 167 -7.04 12.37 9.76
N MET A 168 -8.08 12.79 9.04
CA MET A 168 -8.04 13.99 8.20
C MET A 168 -7.94 15.30 9.00
N SER A 169 -8.29 15.30 10.30
CA SER A 169 -8.13 16.48 11.18
C SER A 169 -6.73 16.62 11.78
N LYS A 170 -5.87 15.60 11.65
CA LYS A 170 -4.49 15.60 12.12
C LYS A 170 -3.46 15.93 11.03
N ALA A 171 -3.89 15.94 9.77
CA ALA A 171 -3.12 16.38 8.61
C ALA A 171 -3.26 17.89 8.41
#